data_AF-A0A368GF08-F1
#
_entry.id   AF-A0A368GF08-F1
#
_cell.length_a   1.000
_cell.length_b   1.000
_cell.length_c   1.000
_cell.angle_alpha   90.00
_cell.angle_beta   90.00
_cell.angle_gamma   90.00
#
_symmetry.space_group_name_H-M   'P 1'
#
loop_
_entity.id
_entity.type
_entity.pdbx_description
1 polymer ?
#
loop_
_entity_poly.entity_id
_entity_poly.type
_entity_poly.pdbx_seq_one_letter_code
_entity_poly.pdbx_strand_id
1 'polypeptide(L)'
;MTEKELKDYDAVSSPHAKYWLPVQWLLSLVTLARDEGRIHGEVIYVSLLDRIADYRSKLINLVLFDWVPVPLVYTQVVHLAVYSYFGLALFGRQLLEREGVKKSASFHAIDLYVPIMSILQFTFIVGWVKVAEVLLNPLGEDDDDFECNWIIDRNMQGSAKQLIVYASIAESNADIAFFSLGWPAGIG
;
A
#
# COMPACT_ATOMS: atom_id res chain seq x y z
N MET A 1 -3.36 15.35 -14.40
CA MET A 1 -4.22 15.15 -15.59
C MET A 1 -4.50 16.53 -16.17
N THR A 2 -4.26 16.71 -17.47
CA THR A 2 -4.53 17.97 -18.17
C THR A 2 -6.02 18.11 -18.50
N GLU A 3 -6.48 19.32 -18.82
CA GLU A 3 -7.89 19.53 -19.21
C GLU A 3 -8.29 18.73 -20.45
N LYS A 4 -7.36 18.50 -21.39
CA LYS A 4 -7.60 17.68 -22.56
C LYS A 4 -7.76 16.21 -22.19
N GLU A 5 -6.85 15.68 -21.37
CA GLU A 5 -6.93 14.31 -20.87
C GLU A 5 -8.21 14.07 -20.07
N LEU A 6 -8.67 15.07 -19.29
CA LEU A 6 -9.94 14.98 -18.56
C LEU A 6 -11.13 14.83 -19.52
N LYS A 7 -11.18 15.61 -20.60
CA LYS A 7 -12.23 15.49 -21.63
C LYS A 7 -12.21 14.12 -22.29
N ASP A 8 -11.03 13.64 -22.65
CA ASP A 8 -10.86 12.32 -23.27
C ASP A 8 -11.20 11.18 -22.28
N TYR A 9 -10.90 11.37 -21.00
CA TYR A 9 -11.29 10.47 -19.91
C TYR A 9 -12.81 10.36 -19.79
N ASP A 10 -13.52 11.49 -19.76
CA ASP A 10 -14.98 11.56 -19.59
C ASP A 10 -15.74 11.10 -20.83
N ALA A 11 -15.15 11.25 -22.02
CA ALA A 11 -15.72 10.74 -23.27
C ALA A 11 -15.87 9.20 -23.28
N VAL A 12 -15.04 8.48 -22.52
CA VAL A 12 -15.15 7.03 -22.39
C VAL A 12 -16.23 6.67 -21.37
N SER A 13 -17.39 6.21 -21.87
CA SER A 13 -18.48 5.70 -21.05
C SER A 13 -18.16 4.31 -20.51
N SER A 14 -18.04 4.19 -19.19
CA SER A 14 -17.83 2.93 -18.47
C SER A 14 -18.59 2.96 -17.14
N PRO A 15 -19.34 1.89 -16.78
CA PRO A 15 -19.96 1.78 -15.47
C PRO A 15 -18.94 1.47 -14.35
N HIS A 16 -17.70 1.14 -14.70
CA HIS A 16 -16.63 0.79 -13.77
C HIS A 16 -15.54 1.86 -13.71
N ALA A 17 -14.80 1.91 -12.60
CA ALA A 17 -13.67 2.80 -12.40
C ALA A 17 -12.64 2.68 -13.54
N LYS A 18 -12.26 3.81 -14.13
CA LYS A 18 -11.42 3.88 -15.34
C LYS A 18 -9.92 3.99 -15.01
N TYR A 19 -9.44 3.30 -13.97
CA TYR A 19 -8.01 3.30 -13.59
C TYR A 19 -7.11 2.65 -14.67
N TRP A 20 -7.67 1.81 -15.53
CA TRP A 20 -6.98 1.16 -16.65
C TRP A 20 -6.71 2.11 -17.82
N LEU A 21 -7.46 3.23 -17.92
CA LEU A 21 -7.43 4.10 -19.09
C LEU A 21 -6.09 4.85 -19.26
N PRO A 22 -5.48 5.44 -18.21
CA PRO A 22 -4.15 6.03 -18.32
C PRO A 22 -3.05 5.03 -18.69
N VAL A 23 -3.16 3.78 -18.21
CA VAL A 23 -2.23 2.70 -18.58
C VAL A 23 -2.36 2.35 -20.07
N GLN A 24 -3.59 2.34 -20.59
CA GLN A 24 -3.83 2.15 -22.02
C GLN A 24 -3.24 3.29 -22.85
N TRP A 25 -3.39 4.54 -22.43
CA TRP A 25 -2.78 5.68 -23.10
C TRP A 25 -1.25 5.60 -23.10
N LEU A 26 -0.65 5.17 -21.99
CA LEU A 26 0.80 4.95 -21.90
C LEU A 26 1.26 3.89 -22.91
N LEU A 27 0.56 2.77 -23.02
CA LEU A 27 0.87 1.73 -24.01
C LEU A 27 0.80 2.28 -25.44
N SER A 28 -0.27 3.02 -25.76
CA SER A 28 -0.41 3.66 -27.08
C SER A 28 0.70 4.66 -27.38
N LEU A 29 1.13 5.46 -26.38
CA LEU A 29 2.22 6.41 -26.53
C LEU A 29 3.56 5.70 -26.79
N VAL A 30 3.82 4.59 -26.10
CA VAL A 30 5.03 3.79 -26.29
C VAL A 30 5.07 3.13 -27.66
N THR A 31 3.94 2.62 -28.15
CA THR A 31 3.84 2.09 -29.51
C THR A 31 4.08 3.18 -30.55
N LEU A 32 3.47 4.36 -30.40
CA LEU A 32 3.71 5.49 -31.29
C LEU A 32 5.19 5.92 -31.30
N ALA A 33 5.83 5.98 -30.13
CA ALA A 33 7.25 6.33 -30.02
C ALA A 33 8.18 5.30 -30.69
N ARG A 34 7.78 4.02 -30.74
CA ARG A 34 8.48 3.00 -31.53
C ARG A 34 8.31 3.25 -33.03
N ASP A 35 7.08 3.50 -33.48
CA ASP A 35 6.77 3.71 -34.90
C ASP A 35 7.45 4.96 -35.46
N GLU A 36 7.57 6.02 -34.64
CA GLU A 36 8.32 7.25 -34.95
C GLU A 36 9.85 7.08 -34.84
N GLY A 37 10.34 5.88 -34.49
CA GLY A 37 11.76 5.57 -34.41
C GLY A 37 12.48 6.20 -33.21
N ARG A 38 11.76 6.72 -32.20
CA ARG A 38 12.36 7.27 -30.97
C ARG A 38 12.89 6.20 -30.03
N ILE A 39 12.31 5.00 -30.09
CA ILE A 39 12.77 3.83 -29.31
C ILE A 39 13.58 2.92 -30.22
N HIS A 40 14.89 2.93 -30.06
CA HIS A 40 15.79 2.07 -30.82
C HIS A 40 15.92 0.70 -30.15
N GLY A 41 15.75 -0.37 -30.94
CA GLY A 41 15.99 -1.75 -30.49
C GLY A 41 14.72 -2.45 -29.97
N GLU A 42 14.45 -3.63 -30.53
CA GLU A 42 13.29 -4.44 -30.19
C GLU A 42 13.31 -4.91 -28.73
N VAL A 43 14.49 -5.26 -28.22
CA VAL A 43 14.66 -5.72 -26.82
C VAL A 43 14.26 -4.64 -25.82
N ILE A 44 14.61 -3.37 -26.09
CA ILE A 44 14.26 -2.24 -25.21
C ILE A 44 12.76 -2.00 -25.22
N TYR A 45 12.14 -2.07 -26.40
CA TYR A 45 10.69 -1.93 -26.54
C TYR A 45 9.92 -3.02 -25.78
N VAL A 46 10.30 -4.30 -25.95
CA VAL A 46 9.65 -5.42 -25.25
C VAL A 46 9.83 -5.27 -23.74
N SER A 47 11.05 -4.96 -23.28
CA SER A 47 11.33 -4.71 -21.86
C SER A 47 10.46 -3.59 -21.28
N LEU A 48 10.24 -2.50 -22.03
CA LEU A 48 9.38 -1.40 -21.60
C LEU A 48 7.91 -1.84 -21.46
N LEU A 49 7.40 -2.60 -22.43
CA LEU A 49 6.05 -3.17 -22.35
C LEU A 49 5.89 -4.09 -21.15
N ASP A 50 6.88 -4.95 -20.87
CA ASP A 50 6.87 -5.84 -19.72
C ASP A 50 6.83 -5.06 -18.39
N ARG A 51 7.57 -3.96 -18.29
CA ARG A 51 7.53 -3.08 -17.10
C ARG A 51 6.17 -2.41 -16.91
N ILE A 52 5.51 -2.00 -18.00
CA ILE A 52 4.16 -1.43 -17.94
C ILE A 52 3.14 -2.49 -17.54
N ALA A 53 3.27 -3.72 -18.05
CA ALA A 53 2.40 -4.84 -17.69
C ALA A 53 2.57 -5.24 -16.21
N ASP A 54 3.81 -5.25 -15.69
CA ASP A 54 4.09 -5.48 -14.27
C ASP A 54 3.47 -4.39 -13.39
N TYR A 55 3.62 -3.11 -13.77
CA TYR A 55 2.95 -2.00 -13.08
C TYR A 55 1.43 -2.15 -13.05
N ARG A 56 0.82 -2.48 -14.20
CA ARG A 56 -0.62 -2.75 -14.30
C ARG A 56 -1.06 -3.89 -13.38
N SER A 57 -0.26 -4.95 -13.30
CA SER A 57 -0.54 -6.12 -12.46
C SER A 57 -0.54 -5.75 -10.98
N LYS A 58 0.41 -4.92 -10.54
CA LYS A 58 0.46 -4.38 -9.17
C LYS A 58 -0.75 -3.50 -8.85
N LEU A 59 -1.16 -2.64 -9.79
CA LEU A 59 -2.36 -1.81 -9.63
C LEU A 59 -3.63 -2.66 -9.50
N ILE A 60 -3.78 -3.70 -10.33
CA ILE A 60 -4.92 -4.62 -10.25
C ILE A 60 -4.92 -5.37 -8.92
N ASN A 61 -3.76 -5.85 -8.45
CA ASN A 61 -3.67 -6.52 -7.16
C ASN A 61 -4.15 -5.62 -6.02
N LEU A 62 -3.82 -4.32 -6.05
CA LEU A 62 -4.31 -3.36 -5.06
C LEU A 62 -5.84 -3.24 -5.09
N VAL A 63 -6.43 -3.13 -6.28
CA VAL A 63 -7.90 -3.10 -6.46
C VAL A 63 -8.54 -4.41 -6.00
N LEU A 64 -7.89 -5.56 -6.20
CA LEU A 64 -8.40 -6.86 -5.75
C LEU A 64 -8.39 -6.99 -4.22
N PHE A 65 -7.38 -6.46 -3.55
CA PHE A 65 -7.33 -6.42 -2.08
C PHE A 65 -8.48 -5.58 -1.49
N ASP A 66 -8.84 -4.50 -2.15
CA ASP A 66 -10.00 -3.67 -1.77
C ASP A 66 -11.33 -4.35 -2.11
N TRP A 67 -11.42 -4.97 -3.29
CA TRP A 67 -12.65 -5.62 -3.77
C TRP A 67 -13.04 -6.84 -2.93
N VAL A 68 -12.07 -7.69 -2.58
CA VAL A 68 -12.30 -8.94 -1.84
C VAL A 68 -11.61 -8.87 -0.48
N PRO A 69 -12.23 -8.20 0.51
CA PRO A 69 -11.68 -8.16 1.86
C PRO A 69 -11.82 -9.51 2.57
N VAL A 70 -11.16 -9.64 3.72
CA VAL A 70 -11.31 -10.80 4.61
C VAL A 70 -12.80 -11.03 4.90
N PRO A 71 -13.33 -12.27 4.78
CA PRO A 71 -14.74 -12.54 5.00
C PRO A 71 -15.21 -12.05 6.37
N LEU A 72 -16.30 -11.28 6.39
CA LEU A 72 -16.86 -10.68 7.61
C LEU A 72 -17.14 -11.71 8.71
N VAL A 73 -17.59 -12.91 8.33
CA VAL A 73 -17.84 -13.99 9.29
C VAL A 73 -16.59 -14.39 10.07
N TYR A 74 -15.41 -14.29 9.47
CA TYR A 74 -14.16 -14.66 10.13
C TYR A 74 -13.83 -13.70 11.27
N THR A 75 -13.92 -12.39 11.03
CA THR A 75 -13.71 -11.39 12.08
C THR A 75 -14.80 -11.49 13.14
N GLN A 76 -16.05 -11.72 12.77
CA GLN A 76 -17.16 -11.89 13.71
C GLN A 76 -16.97 -13.08 14.65
N VAL A 77 -16.57 -14.24 14.13
CA VAL A 77 -16.35 -15.44 14.95
C VAL A 77 -15.22 -15.21 15.96
N VAL A 78 -14.13 -14.56 15.54
CA VAL A 78 -13.01 -14.22 16.44
C VAL A 78 -13.48 -13.29 17.56
N HIS A 79 -14.21 -12.22 17.23
CA HIS A 79 -14.74 -11.28 18.23
C HIS A 79 -15.71 -11.98 19.20
N LEU A 80 -16.63 -12.80 18.67
CA LEU A 80 -17.58 -13.54 19.49
C LEU A 80 -16.86 -14.48 20.46
N ALA A 81 -15.85 -15.22 19.99
CA ALA A 81 -15.07 -16.12 20.84
C ALA A 81 -14.32 -15.38 21.96
N VAL A 82 -13.66 -14.27 21.62
CA VAL A 82 -12.88 -13.49 22.59
C VAL A 82 -13.80 -12.81 23.61
N TYR A 83 -14.91 -12.20 23.16
CA TYR A 83 -15.85 -11.52 24.04
C TYR A 83 -16.65 -12.49 24.91
N SER A 84 -17.04 -13.66 24.39
CA SER A 84 -17.70 -14.68 25.21
C SER A 84 -16.76 -15.26 26.27
N TYR A 85 -15.49 -15.52 25.91
CA TYR A 85 -14.48 -15.98 26.87
C TYR A 85 -14.30 -14.98 28.02
N PHE A 86 -14.11 -13.69 27.71
CA PHE A 86 -13.94 -12.67 28.74
C PHE A 86 -15.24 -12.36 29.49
N GLY A 87 -16.39 -12.45 28.82
CA GLY A 87 -17.71 -12.32 29.45
C GLY A 87 -17.93 -13.39 30.52
N LEU A 88 -17.59 -14.66 30.24
CA LEU A 88 -17.65 -15.74 31.22
C LEU A 88 -16.56 -15.59 32.30
N ALA A 89 -15.34 -15.21 31.91
CA ALA A 89 -14.25 -15.02 32.85
C ALA A 89 -14.53 -13.91 33.87
N LEU A 90 -15.30 -12.88 33.50
CA LEU A 90 -15.69 -11.78 34.38
C LEU A 90 -16.51 -12.26 35.58
N PHE A 91 -17.34 -13.30 35.40
CA PHE A 91 -18.08 -13.93 36.49
C PHE A 91 -17.27 -15.08 37.13
N GLY A 92 -16.59 -15.89 36.32
CA GLY A 92 -15.91 -17.10 36.78
C GLY A 92 -14.60 -16.89 37.53
N ARG A 93 -13.97 -15.70 37.38
CA ARG A 93 -12.71 -15.35 38.06
C ARG A 93 -12.90 -14.35 39.20
N GLN A 94 -14.14 -14.15 39.65
CA GLN A 94 -14.40 -13.37 40.86
C GLN A 94 -13.91 -14.16 42.09
N LEU A 95 -13.18 -13.48 42.97
CA LEU A 95 -12.78 -14.04 44.26
C LEU A 95 -14.00 -13.98 45.18
N LEU A 96 -14.71 -15.11 45.31
CA LEU A 96 -15.83 -15.22 46.24
C LEU A 96 -15.31 -15.57 47.63
N GLU A 97 -15.52 -14.67 48.58
CA GLU A 97 -15.24 -14.93 50.00
C GLU A 97 -16.31 -15.89 50.52
N ARG A 98 -15.93 -17.16 50.78
CA ARG A 98 -16.85 -18.19 51.27
C ARG A 98 -16.74 -18.27 52.79
N GLU A 99 -17.61 -17.55 53.50
CA GLU A 99 -17.75 -17.69 54.95
C GLU A 99 -18.09 -19.15 55.31
N GLY A 100 -17.27 -19.78 56.16
CA GLY A 100 -17.54 -21.10 56.73
C GLY A 100 -16.90 -22.33 56.06
N VAL A 101 -16.18 -22.19 54.94
CA VAL A 101 -15.41 -23.31 54.36
C VAL A 101 -13.94 -23.15 54.69
N LYS A 102 -13.39 -24.10 55.49
CA LYS A 102 -11.93 -24.21 55.70
C LYS A 102 -11.26 -24.15 54.32
N LYS A 103 -10.48 -23.09 54.08
CA LYS A 103 -9.68 -22.92 52.87
C LYS A 103 -8.91 -24.23 52.64
N SER A 104 -9.39 -25.04 51.69
CA SER A 104 -8.59 -26.13 51.12
C SER A 104 -7.50 -25.43 50.35
N ALA A 105 -6.43 -25.14 51.08
CA ALA A 105 -5.30 -24.36 50.66
C ALA A 105 -4.59 -25.06 49.51
N SER A 106 -4.65 -24.47 48.32
CA SER A 106 -3.50 -24.47 47.41
C SER A 106 -3.66 -23.44 46.29
N PHE A 107 -4.87 -23.22 45.77
CA PHE A 107 -5.02 -22.46 44.51
C PHE A 107 -5.46 -21.00 44.63
N HIS A 108 -6.02 -20.56 45.77
CA HIS A 108 -6.57 -19.19 45.94
C HIS A 108 -5.99 -18.51 47.20
N ALA A 109 -4.69 -18.69 47.44
CA ALA A 109 -4.04 -18.19 48.66
C ALA A 109 -3.74 -16.68 48.64
N ILE A 110 -3.79 -16.04 47.47
CA ILE A 110 -3.50 -14.61 47.32
C ILE A 110 -4.79 -13.90 46.93
N ASP A 111 -5.44 -13.32 47.93
CA ASP A 111 -6.62 -12.49 47.78
C ASP A 111 -6.19 -11.08 47.34
N LEU A 112 -5.95 -10.91 46.05
CA LEU A 112 -5.71 -9.61 45.45
C LEU A 112 -7.06 -8.98 45.09
N TYR A 113 -7.40 -7.87 45.74
CA TYR A 113 -8.54 -7.02 45.36
C TYR A 113 -8.55 -6.66 43.87
N VAL A 114 -7.37 -6.58 43.24
CA VAL A 114 -7.20 -6.36 41.80
C VAL A 114 -6.70 -7.66 41.12
N PRO A 115 -7.43 -8.24 40.15
CA PRO A 115 -7.03 -9.49 39.51
C PRO A 115 -5.94 -9.28 38.44
N ILE A 116 -4.70 -9.04 38.87
CA ILE A 116 -3.55 -8.70 37.98
C ILE A 116 -3.36 -9.72 36.84
N MET A 117 -3.45 -11.02 37.13
CA MET A 117 -3.27 -12.05 36.10
C MET A 117 -4.39 -12.04 35.05
N SER A 118 -5.63 -11.79 35.44
CA SER A 118 -6.75 -11.67 34.50
C SER A 118 -6.61 -10.42 33.62
N ILE A 119 -6.11 -9.32 34.18
CA ILE A 119 -5.82 -8.09 33.44
C ILE A 119 -4.73 -8.33 32.40
N LEU A 120 -3.63 -8.99 32.77
CA LEU A 120 -2.57 -9.33 31.82
C LEU A 120 -3.08 -10.24 30.69
N GLN A 121 -3.88 -11.26 31.02
CA GLN A 121 -4.51 -12.12 30.00
C GLN A 121 -5.43 -11.34 29.07
N PHE A 122 -6.22 -10.40 29.63
CA PHE A 122 -7.06 -9.52 28.84
C PHE A 122 -6.23 -8.66 27.88
N THR A 123 -5.20 -7.98 28.38
CA THR A 123 -4.33 -7.13 27.56
C THR A 123 -3.66 -7.91 26.44
N PHE A 124 -3.15 -9.12 26.69
CA PHE A 124 -2.51 -9.90 25.64
C PHE A 124 -3.49 -10.41 24.57
N ILE A 125 -4.63 -10.97 24.97
CA ILE A 125 -5.58 -11.57 24.01
C ILE A 125 -6.33 -10.49 23.25
N VAL A 126 -6.84 -9.46 23.93
CA VAL A 126 -7.53 -8.34 23.27
C VAL A 126 -6.54 -7.51 22.46
N GLY A 127 -5.33 -7.27 23.00
CA GLY A 127 -4.26 -6.59 22.26
C GLY A 127 -3.90 -7.34 20.97
N TRP A 128 -3.81 -8.66 21.00
CA TRP A 128 -3.53 -9.45 19.80
C TRP A 128 -4.65 -9.34 18.75
N VAL A 129 -5.92 -9.32 19.17
CA VAL A 129 -7.05 -9.07 18.26
C VAL A 129 -6.98 -7.67 17.68
N LYS A 130 -6.63 -6.65 18.48
CA LYS A 130 -6.48 -5.27 18.02
C LYS A 130 -5.38 -5.09 16.99
N VAL A 131 -4.25 -5.79 17.14
CA VAL A 131 -3.21 -5.82 16.11
C VAL A 131 -3.76 -6.35 14.78
N ALA A 132 -4.58 -7.40 14.81
CA ALA A 132 -5.18 -7.95 13.59
C ALA A 132 -6.23 -7.00 12.97
N GLU A 133 -6.92 -6.20 13.78
CA GLU A 133 -7.93 -5.23 13.35
C GLU A 133 -7.30 -4.06 12.57
N VAL A 134 -6.22 -3.47 13.10
CA VAL A 134 -5.50 -2.38 12.43
C VAL A 134 -4.92 -2.85 11.09
N LEU A 135 -4.38 -4.07 11.04
CA LEU A 135 -3.82 -4.62 9.80
C LEU A 135 -4.86 -5.02 8.74
N LEU A 136 -6.16 -4.97 9.08
CA LEU A 136 -7.21 -5.40 8.16
C LEU A 136 -7.43 -4.38 7.02
N ASN A 137 -7.26 -3.09 7.31
CA ASN A 137 -7.36 -2.03 6.31
C ASN A 137 -6.15 -1.07 6.38
N PRO A 138 -4.99 -1.47 5.84
CA PRO A 138 -3.76 -0.67 5.92
C PRO A 138 -3.76 0.58 5.02
N LEU A 139 -4.86 0.86 4.32
CA LEU A 139 -5.04 2.00 3.42
C LEU A 139 -5.98 3.06 4.03
N GLY A 140 -6.25 2.98 5.34
CA GLY A 140 -7.09 3.93 6.06
C GLY A 140 -6.38 5.23 6.43
N GLU A 141 -6.82 5.81 7.54
CA GLU A 141 -6.29 7.05 8.11
C GLU A 141 -5.75 6.81 9.54
N ASP A 142 -5.56 5.56 9.96
CA ASP A 142 -4.98 5.25 11.26
C ASP A 142 -3.47 5.58 11.27
N ASP A 143 -2.93 5.85 12.46
CA ASP A 143 -1.51 6.26 12.63
C ASP A 143 -0.50 5.24 12.07
N ASP A 144 -0.88 3.96 11.99
CA ASP A 144 -0.04 2.85 11.52
C ASP A 144 -0.32 2.46 10.05
N ASP A 145 -1.21 3.18 9.35
CA ASP A 145 -1.55 2.92 7.96
C ASP A 145 -0.47 3.42 6.97
N PHE A 146 -0.57 2.99 5.72
CA PHE A 146 0.33 3.48 4.68
C PHE A 146 0.08 4.96 4.38
N GLU A 147 1.15 5.74 4.40
CA GLU A 147 1.19 7.14 3.97
C GLU A 147 1.05 7.29 2.44
N CYS A 148 -0.12 6.94 1.89
CA CYS A 148 -0.37 6.90 0.45
C CYS A 148 -0.17 8.26 -0.22
N ASN A 149 -0.62 9.35 0.41
CA ASN A 149 -0.45 10.70 -0.11
C ASN A 149 1.04 11.06 -0.27
N TRP A 150 1.85 10.76 0.75
CA TRP A 150 3.29 10.96 0.69
C TRP A 150 3.95 10.14 -0.42
N ILE A 151 3.54 8.86 -0.57
CA ILE A 151 4.08 7.99 -1.63
C ILE A 151 3.76 8.56 -3.02
N ILE A 152 2.53 9.04 -3.24
CA ILE A 152 2.11 9.64 -4.51
C ILE A 152 2.94 10.89 -4.81
N ASP A 153 3.04 11.81 -3.86
CA ASP A 153 3.79 13.05 -4.01
C ASP A 153 5.27 12.79 -4.29
N ARG A 154 5.87 11.85 -3.55
CA ARG A 154 7.26 11.43 -3.75
C ARG A 154 7.48 10.85 -5.14
N ASN A 155 6.59 9.98 -5.61
CA ASN A 155 6.70 9.36 -6.93
C ASN A 155 6.52 10.38 -8.06
N MET A 156 5.58 11.32 -7.92
CA MET A 156 5.34 12.39 -8.89
C MET A 156 6.55 13.35 -8.97
N GLN A 157 7.08 13.77 -7.83
CA GLN A 157 8.28 14.62 -7.79
C GLN A 157 9.53 13.90 -8.31
N GLY A 158 9.71 12.64 -7.92
CA GLY A 158 10.87 11.83 -8.32
C GLY A 158 10.90 11.61 -9.83
N SER A 159 9.77 11.23 -10.43
CA SER A 159 9.65 11.03 -11.88
C SER A 159 9.90 12.33 -12.67
N ALA A 160 9.35 13.46 -12.21
CA ALA A 160 9.61 14.76 -12.84
C ALA A 160 11.10 15.15 -12.78
N LYS A 161 11.74 14.99 -11.62
CA LYS A 161 13.17 15.30 -11.45
C LYS A 161 14.05 14.42 -12.33
N GLN A 162 13.73 13.13 -12.46
CA GLN A 162 14.48 12.22 -13.32
C GLN A 162 14.45 12.66 -14.79
N LEU A 163 13.29 13.15 -15.26
CA LEU A 163 13.16 13.69 -16.61
C LEU A 163 14.01 14.95 -16.82
N ILE A 164 14.01 15.86 -15.84
CA ILE A 164 14.81 17.10 -15.89
C ILE A 164 16.30 16.79 -15.92
N VAL A 165 16.76 15.86 -15.08
CA VAL A 165 18.16 15.43 -15.06
C VAL A 165 18.56 14.81 -16.41
N TYR A 166 17.70 13.97 -16.99
CA TYR A 166 17.93 13.41 -18.31
C TYR A 166 18.03 14.49 -19.40
N ALA A 167 17.11 15.47 -19.40
CA ALA A 167 17.15 16.59 -20.33
C ALA A 167 18.42 17.44 -20.18
N SER A 168 18.83 17.74 -18.95
CA SER A 168 20.06 18.51 -18.68
C SER A 168 21.33 17.76 -19.11
N ILE A 169 21.40 16.44 -18.90
CA ILE A 169 22.50 15.60 -19.39
C ILE A 169 22.49 15.56 -20.92
N ALA A 170 21.31 15.46 -21.55
CA ALA A 170 21.19 15.47 -23.00
C ALA A 170 21.68 16.79 -23.61
N GLU A 171 21.33 17.93 -23.00
CA GLU A 171 21.84 19.26 -23.39
C GLU A 171 23.36 19.36 -23.21
N SER A 172 23.89 18.94 -22.05
CA SER A 172 25.34 18.96 -21.80
C SER A 172 26.11 18.05 -22.78
N ASN A 173 25.55 16.89 -23.16
CA ASN A 173 26.15 16.01 -24.15
C ASN A 173 26.04 16.58 -25.58
N ALA A 174 24.99 17.33 -25.89
CA ALA A 174 24.87 18.05 -27.16
C ALA A 174 25.93 19.16 -27.26
N ASP A 175 26.22 19.85 -26.16
CA ASP A 175 27.30 20.85 -26.10
C ASP A 175 28.70 20.20 -26.27
N ILE A 176 28.93 19.02 -25.68
CA ILE A 176 30.17 18.26 -25.89
C ILE A 176 30.31 17.77 -27.34
N ALA A 177 29.21 17.35 -27.98
CA ALA A 177 29.19 17.00 -29.39
C ALA A 177 29.42 18.22 -30.30
N PHE A 178 28.98 19.41 -29.90
CA PHE A 178 29.27 20.65 -30.61
C PHE A 178 30.76 21.03 -30.55
N PHE A 179 31.42 20.79 -29.41
CA PHE A 179 32.87 20.97 -29.26
C PHE A 179 33.70 19.92 -30.01
N SER A 180 33.19 18.69 -30.20
CA SER A 180 33.90 17.63 -30.94
C SER A 180 33.76 17.73 -32.47
N LEU A 181 32.79 18.50 -32.96
CA LEU A 181 32.53 18.73 -34.40
C LEU A 181 32.94 20.12 -34.91
N GLY A 182 33.60 20.95 -34.09
CA GLY A 182 33.84 22.36 -34.40
C GLY A 182 35.22 22.91 -34.02
N TRP A 183 36.30 22.36 -34.58
CA TRP A 183 37.53 23.12 -34.79
C TRP A 183 38.13 22.83 -36.18
N PRO A 184 37.87 23.66 -37.20
CA PRO A 184 38.72 23.70 -38.38
C PRO A 184 40.02 24.42 -38.00
N ALA A 185 41.06 23.66 -37.71
CA ALA A 185 42.43 24.19 -37.72
C ALA A 185 42.79 24.46 -39.18
N GLY A 186 42.52 25.68 -39.64
CA GLY A 186 42.96 26.16 -40.94
C GLY A 186 42.20 27.40 -41.38
N ILE A 187 42.82 28.56 -41.19
CA ILE A 187 43.16 29.57 -42.21
C ILE A 187 43.61 30.84 -41.45
N GLY A 188 44.84 31.29 -41.71
CA GLY A 188 45.43 32.52 -41.17
C GLY A 188 46.89 32.35 -40.82
#